data_AF-A0A8B7ILH3-F1
#
_entry.id   AF-A0A8B7ILH3-F1
#
_cell.length_a   1.000
_cell.length_b   1.000
_cell.length_c   1.000
_cell.angle_alpha   90.00
_cell.angle_beta   90.00
_cell.angle_gamma   90.00
#
_symmetry.space_group_name_H-M   'P 1'
#
loop_
_entity.id
_entity.type
_entity.pdbx_description
1 polymer ?
#
loop_
_entity_poly.entity_id
_entity_poly.type
_entity_poly.pdbx_seq_one_letter_code
_entity_poly.pdbx_strand_id
1 'polypeptide(L)'
;MGQKISGSIKSVDVREPPYRPVKRELRGPDFCKPARLDMLLDMPPAKLEVQYKHAWNNEDRSLNIFVKEDDKLTFHRHPVAQSTDCIRGKVGYTRGLHVWQIHWPTRQRGTHAVVGVSTAEAPLHSVGYTSLVGSNSESWGWDLGRNKLYHNCKNQPGVTYPVFLEPDESFVLPDSLLVVLDMDEGTLSFMVDGQYLGVAFRGLKGKKLYPIVSAVWGHCEITMRYINGLDHGNL
;
A
#
# COMPACT_ATOMS: atom_id res chain seq x y z
N MET A 1 -27.66 60.83 -9.11
CA MET A 1 -28.14 59.43 -9.04
C MET A 1 -26.96 58.54 -8.68
N GLY A 2 -26.84 58.19 -7.39
CA GLY A 2 -25.83 57.25 -6.92
C GLY A 2 -26.49 55.90 -6.63
N GLN A 3 -26.00 54.84 -7.26
CA GLN A 3 -26.35 53.46 -6.90
C GLN A 3 -25.14 52.82 -6.24
N LYS A 4 -25.25 52.60 -4.92
CA LYS A 4 -24.35 51.74 -4.14
C LYS A 4 -24.76 50.29 -4.39
N ILE A 5 -23.84 49.46 -4.86
CA ILE A 5 -24.02 48.00 -4.91
C ILE A 5 -23.30 47.43 -3.68
N SER A 6 -24.06 47.13 -2.64
CA SER A 6 -23.57 46.39 -1.46
C SER A 6 -23.67 44.89 -1.76
N GLY A 7 -22.57 44.28 -2.18
CA GLY A 7 -22.43 42.83 -2.31
C GLY A 7 -21.74 42.24 -1.09
N SER A 8 -22.50 41.89 -0.05
CA SER A 8 -21.99 41.11 1.08
C SER A 8 -21.84 39.65 0.64
N ILE A 9 -20.60 39.22 0.37
CA ILE A 9 -20.29 37.80 0.15
C ILE A 9 -20.37 37.11 1.51
N LYS A 10 -21.45 36.36 1.73
CA LYS A 10 -21.57 35.45 2.87
C LYS A 10 -20.61 34.30 2.64
N SER A 11 -19.56 34.22 3.47
CA SER A 11 -18.70 33.04 3.60
C SER A 11 -19.58 31.84 3.97
N VAL A 12 -19.67 30.86 3.07
CA VAL A 12 -20.29 29.57 3.37
C VAL A 12 -19.28 28.82 4.23
N ASP A 13 -19.58 28.72 5.53
CA ASP A 13 -18.83 27.91 6.48
C ASP A 13 -19.13 26.44 6.17
N VAL A 14 -18.31 25.84 5.30
CA VAL A 14 -18.33 24.40 5.03
C VAL A 14 -17.78 23.73 6.29
N ARG A 15 -18.66 23.49 7.27
CA ARG A 15 -18.34 22.61 8.39
C ARG A 15 -18.12 21.21 7.83
N GLU A 16 -16.86 20.85 7.64
CA GLU A 16 -16.48 19.46 7.47
C GLU A 16 -17.00 18.67 8.68
N PRO A 17 -17.62 17.50 8.48
CA PRO A 17 -18.06 16.66 9.58
C PRO A 17 -16.84 16.31 10.44
N PRO A 18 -16.99 16.21 11.77
CA PRO A 18 -15.88 15.95 12.66
C PRO A 18 -15.24 14.60 12.32
N TYR A 19 -14.06 14.65 11.69
CA TYR A 19 -13.19 13.49 11.51
C TYR A 19 -12.88 12.91 12.89
N ARG A 20 -13.46 11.75 13.20
CA ARG A 20 -13.07 10.95 14.35
C ARG A 20 -12.17 9.83 13.83
N PRO A 21 -10.84 9.92 14.02
CA PRO A 21 -9.97 8.80 13.70
C PRO A 21 -10.35 7.63 14.61
N VAL A 22 -10.84 6.55 14.01
CA VAL A 22 -11.26 5.36 14.74
C VAL A 22 -10.04 4.49 15.02
N LYS A 23 -9.51 4.59 16.24
CA LYS A 23 -8.64 3.56 16.82
C LYS A 23 -9.52 2.53 17.50
N ARG A 24 -10.14 1.65 16.72
CA ARG A 24 -10.92 0.53 17.25
C ARG A 24 -9.98 -0.63 17.48
N GLU A 25 -9.93 -1.16 18.70
CA GLU A 25 -9.35 -2.50 18.90
C GLU A 25 -10.26 -3.52 18.24
N LEU A 26 -9.77 -4.13 17.17
CA LEU A 26 -10.51 -5.14 16.42
C LEU A 26 -10.49 -6.44 17.21
N ARG A 27 -11.67 -6.96 17.49
CA ARG A 27 -11.86 -8.23 18.21
C ARG A 27 -12.66 -9.16 17.31
N GLY A 28 -12.15 -10.37 17.09
CA GLY A 28 -12.77 -11.38 16.25
C GLY A 28 -11.71 -12.30 15.63
N PRO A 29 -12.07 -13.54 15.28
CA PRO A 29 -11.11 -14.53 14.79
C PRO A 29 -10.39 -14.07 13.52
N ASP A 30 -11.05 -13.31 12.65
CA ASP A 30 -10.47 -12.79 11.40
C ASP A 30 -9.43 -11.67 11.60
N PHE A 31 -9.40 -11.06 12.78
CA PHE A 31 -8.47 -9.97 13.14
C PHE A 31 -7.37 -10.43 14.11
N CYS A 32 -7.41 -11.70 14.52
CA CYS A 32 -6.33 -12.30 15.30
C CYS A 32 -5.10 -12.50 14.41
N LYS A 33 -3.95 -12.01 14.88
CA LYS A 33 -2.67 -12.22 14.22
C LYS A 33 -2.37 -13.74 14.14
N PRO A 34 -2.07 -14.31 12.96
CA PRO A 34 -1.69 -15.72 12.86
C PRO A 34 -0.41 -16.02 13.66
N ALA A 35 -0.31 -17.21 14.27
CA ALA A 35 0.82 -17.57 15.13
C ALA A 35 2.18 -17.46 14.42
N ARG A 36 2.29 -17.88 13.15
CA ARG A 36 3.52 -17.71 12.33
C ARG A 36 3.91 -16.25 12.15
N LEU A 37 2.93 -15.36 12.02
CA LEU A 37 3.18 -13.92 11.90
C LEU A 37 3.67 -13.33 13.23
N ASP A 38 3.12 -13.80 14.36
CA ASP A 38 3.60 -13.39 15.68
C ASP A 38 5.07 -13.80 15.89
N MET A 39 5.37 -15.07 15.65
CA MET A 39 6.75 -15.60 15.73
C MET A 39 7.72 -14.83 14.82
N LEU A 40 7.34 -14.51 13.58
CA LEU A 40 8.17 -13.75 12.65
C LEU A 40 8.49 -12.35 13.19
N LEU A 41 7.48 -11.67 13.77
CA LEU A 41 7.61 -10.31 14.28
C LEU A 41 8.37 -10.23 15.60
N ASP A 42 8.40 -11.31 16.39
CA ASP A 42 9.21 -11.42 17.61
C ASP A 42 10.70 -11.68 17.34
N MET A 43 11.05 -12.12 16.12
CA MET A 43 12.44 -12.26 15.72
C MET A 43 13.11 -10.88 15.59
N PRO A 44 14.43 -10.78 15.88
CA PRO A 44 15.19 -9.58 15.56
C PRO A 44 15.02 -9.20 14.07
N PRO A 45 14.77 -7.93 13.74
CA PRO A 45 14.53 -7.52 12.36
C PRO A 45 15.76 -7.78 11.48
N ALA A 46 15.51 -8.07 10.22
CA ALA A 46 16.53 -8.36 9.23
C ALA A 46 17.59 -7.23 9.18
N LYS A 47 18.86 -7.63 9.13
CA LYS A 47 20.00 -6.70 9.03
C LYS A 47 19.90 -5.87 7.74
N LEU A 48 20.52 -4.69 7.74
CA LEU A 48 20.48 -3.74 6.63
C LEU A 48 20.91 -4.35 5.28
N GLU A 49 21.91 -5.22 5.28
CA GLU A 49 22.35 -5.94 4.07
C GLU A 49 21.24 -6.80 3.46
N VAL A 50 20.40 -7.44 4.30
CA VAL A 50 19.23 -8.19 3.86
C VAL A 50 18.16 -7.23 3.36
N GLN A 51 17.92 -6.12 4.06
CA GLN A 51 16.97 -5.11 3.61
C GLN A 51 17.32 -4.60 2.18
N TYR A 52 18.60 -4.35 1.89
CA TYR A 52 19.05 -3.93 0.55
C TYR A 52 18.85 -4.99 -0.55
N LYS A 53 18.92 -6.28 -0.21
CA LYS A 53 18.61 -7.38 -1.14
C LYS A 53 17.13 -7.39 -1.52
N HIS A 54 16.25 -7.02 -0.59
CA HIS A 54 14.79 -7.02 -0.76
C HIS A 54 14.22 -5.64 -1.14
N ALA A 55 15.05 -4.61 -1.23
CA ALA A 55 14.67 -3.22 -1.53
C ALA A 55 14.06 -3.06 -2.93
N TRP A 56 13.66 -1.82 -3.26
CA TRP A 56 13.22 -1.44 -4.59
C TRP A 56 14.24 -1.78 -5.67
N ASN A 57 13.76 -2.21 -6.83
CA ASN A 57 14.59 -2.55 -7.98
C ASN A 57 14.69 -1.36 -8.95
N ASN A 58 15.87 -0.75 -9.03
CA ASN A 58 16.10 0.40 -9.93
C ASN A 58 16.08 0.01 -11.41
N GLU A 59 16.12 -1.29 -11.73
CA GLU A 59 16.04 -1.85 -13.09
C GLU A 59 14.61 -2.27 -13.47
N ASP A 60 13.67 -2.25 -12.51
CA ASP A 60 12.30 -2.74 -12.70
C ASP A 60 11.27 -1.74 -12.13
N ARG A 61 11.14 -0.62 -12.87
CA ARG A 61 10.40 0.58 -12.46
C ARG A 61 9.85 1.36 -13.66
N SER A 62 8.89 2.24 -13.40
CA SER A 62 8.60 3.37 -14.30
C SER A 62 9.85 4.24 -14.47
N LEU A 63 10.02 4.80 -15.67
CA LEU A 63 11.08 5.78 -15.95
C LEU A 63 10.93 7.08 -15.15
N ASN A 64 9.73 7.37 -14.64
CA ASN A 64 9.44 8.56 -13.82
C ASN A 64 9.80 8.38 -12.34
N ILE A 65 10.33 7.22 -11.95
CA ILE A 65 10.77 6.91 -10.58
C ILE A 65 12.27 6.64 -10.61
N PHE A 66 13.01 6.97 -9.56
CA PHE A 66 14.37 6.48 -9.36
C PHE A 66 14.59 6.11 -7.88
N VAL A 67 15.42 5.10 -7.62
CA VAL A 67 15.87 4.78 -6.27
C VAL A 67 16.94 5.79 -5.85
N LYS A 68 16.81 6.35 -4.64
CA LYS A 68 17.74 7.37 -4.14
C LYS A 68 19.14 6.77 -3.92
N GLU A 69 20.18 7.55 -4.22
CA GLU A 69 21.57 7.09 -4.06
C GLU A 69 22.00 7.06 -2.59
N ASP A 70 21.54 8.04 -1.81
CA ASP A 70 21.78 8.20 -0.38
C ASP A 70 20.91 7.29 0.49
N ASP A 71 19.75 6.85 -0.02
CA ASP A 71 18.87 5.89 0.64
C ASP A 71 18.31 4.85 -0.34
N LYS A 72 19.01 3.72 -0.45
CA LYS A 72 18.66 2.61 -1.37
C LYS A 72 17.35 1.89 -1.02
N LEU A 73 16.73 2.20 0.11
CA LEU A 73 15.43 1.66 0.50
C LEU A 73 14.26 2.55 0.05
N THR A 74 14.56 3.74 -0.47
CA THR A 74 13.58 4.76 -0.82
C THR A 74 13.68 5.10 -2.29
N PHE A 75 12.53 5.18 -2.97
CA PHE A 75 12.47 5.77 -4.30
C PHE A 75 11.87 7.16 -4.24
N HIS A 76 12.18 7.99 -5.24
CA HIS A 76 11.58 9.29 -5.49
C HIS A 76 10.84 9.27 -6.83
N ARG A 77 9.65 9.89 -6.89
CA ARG A 77 8.88 10.04 -8.13
C ARG A 77 9.01 11.48 -8.69
N HIS A 78 9.39 11.61 -9.96
CA HIS A 78 9.40 12.90 -10.66
C HIS A 78 7.98 13.51 -10.73
N PRO A 79 7.84 14.85 -10.74
CA PRO A 79 6.55 15.54 -10.77
C PRO A 79 5.91 15.53 -12.17
N VAL A 80 5.64 14.34 -12.71
CA VAL A 80 5.03 14.16 -14.02
C VAL A 80 3.52 14.19 -13.90
N ALA A 81 2.88 15.13 -14.60
CA ALA A 81 1.43 15.27 -14.63
C ALA A 81 0.77 14.14 -15.44
N GLN A 82 -0.45 13.78 -15.07
CA GLN A 82 -1.25 12.73 -15.75
C GLN A 82 -0.47 11.42 -15.91
N SER A 83 0.21 10.99 -14.85
CA SER A 83 1.01 9.77 -14.84
C SER A 83 0.80 9.02 -13.54
N THR A 84 0.63 7.71 -13.64
CA THR A 84 0.70 6.77 -12.52
C THR A 84 1.93 5.90 -12.71
N ASP A 85 2.75 5.78 -11.67
CA ASP A 85 4.07 5.18 -11.77
C ASP A 85 4.29 4.15 -10.66
N CYS A 86 4.83 2.99 -11.03
CA CYS A 86 5.12 1.89 -10.12
C CYS A 86 6.61 1.53 -10.11
N ILE A 87 6.99 0.79 -9.09
CA ILE A 87 8.29 0.14 -8.96
C ILE A 87 8.11 -1.16 -8.18
N ARG A 88 8.82 -2.23 -8.59
CA ARG A 88 8.83 -3.51 -7.89
C ARG A 88 10.02 -3.63 -6.94
N GLY A 89 9.87 -4.46 -5.91
CA GLY A 89 11.00 -4.96 -5.12
C GLY A 89 11.88 -5.91 -5.93
N LYS A 90 13.14 -6.08 -5.52
CA LYS A 90 14.10 -6.97 -6.22
C LYS A 90 13.75 -8.45 -6.12
N VAL A 91 13.17 -8.88 -5.01
CA VAL A 91 12.89 -10.29 -4.73
C VAL A 91 11.43 -10.60 -5.02
N GLY A 92 11.20 -11.60 -5.87
CA GLY A 92 9.90 -12.21 -6.08
C GLY A 92 9.78 -13.48 -5.25
N TYR A 93 8.81 -13.52 -4.35
CA TYR A 93 8.58 -14.61 -3.40
C TYR A 93 7.68 -15.69 -4.00
N THR A 94 8.00 -16.94 -3.73
CA THR A 94 7.27 -18.12 -4.25
C THR A 94 6.78 -19.07 -3.15
N ARG A 95 7.29 -18.91 -1.93
CA ARG A 95 7.02 -19.75 -0.75
C ARG A 95 7.33 -18.94 0.51
N GLY A 96 6.89 -19.43 1.66
CA GLY A 96 7.17 -18.82 2.97
C GLY A 96 6.29 -17.62 3.30
N LEU A 97 6.44 -17.15 4.53
CA LEU A 97 5.82 -15.93 5.04
C LEU A 97 6.83 -14.79 4.99
N HIS A 98 6.46 -13.65 4.44
CA HIS A 98 7.31 -12.48 4.28
C HIS A 98 6.61 -11.22 4.78
N VAL A 99 7.36 -10.39 5.51
CA VAL A 99 6.86 -9.10 6.01
C VAL A 99 7.80 -7.99 5.61
N TRP A 100 7.24 -6.90 5.09
CA TRP A 100 7.95 -5.65 4.88
C TRP A 100 7.11 -4.46 5.33
N GLN A 101 7.79 -3.42 5.81
CA GLN A 101 7.17 -2.13 6.09
C GLN A 101 7.20 -1.26 4.84
N ILE A 102 6.10 -0.56 4.59
CA ILE A 102 6.05 0.60 3.70
C ILE A 102 5.93 1.84 4.58
N HIS A 103 6.84 2.80 4.38
CA HIS A 103 6.71 4.15 4.89
C HIS A 103 6.41 5.08 3.72
N TRP A 104 5.21 5.65 3.72
CA TRP A 104 4.72 6.57 2.71
C TRP A 104 4.01 7.74 3.42
N PRO A 105 4.65 8.92 3.49
CA PRO A 105 4.08 10.09 4.12
C PRO A 105 2.66 10.38 3.62
N THR A 106 1.71 10.50 4.54
CA THR A 106 0.29 10.76 4.28
C THR A 106 0.07 11.93 3.32
N ARG A 107 0.84 13.00 3.49
CA ARG A 107 0.79 14.22 2.65
C ARG A 107 1.35 14.03 1.23
N GLN A 108 1.96 12.89 0.93
CA GLN A 108 2.56 12.57 -0.38
C GLN A 108 1.82 11.45 -1.12
N ARG A 109 0.57 11.15 -0.75
CA ARG A 109 -0.22 10.06 -1.37
C ARG A 109 -0.99 10.52 -2.61
N GLY A 110 -1.51 11.75 -2.60
CA GLY A 110 -2.34 12.26 -3.68
C GLY A 110 -3.64 11.49 -3.84
N THR A 111 -4.16 11.44 -5.06
CA THR A 111 -5.48 10.87 -5.37
C THR A 111 -5.47 9.34 -5.44
N HIS A 112 -4.32 8.71 -5.70
CA HIS A 112 -4.19 7.26 -5.83
C HIS A 112 -2.84 6.82 -5.26
N ALA A 113 -2.89 6.19 -4.09
CA ALA A 113 -1.73 5.60 -3.43
C ALA A 113 -2.05 4.15 -3.14
N VAL A 114 -1.44 3.23 -3.89
CA VAL A 114 -1.77 1.81 -3.80
C VAL A 114 -0.53 1.01 -3.40
N VAL A 115 -0.68 0.13 -2.42
CA VAL A 115 0.36 -0.78 -1.93
C VAL A 115 -0.07 -2.22 -2.14
N GLY A 116 0.84 -3.09 -2.59
CA GLY A 116 0.48 -4.49 -2.78
C GLY A 116 1.59 -5.38 -3.30
N VAL A 117 1.17 -6.37 -4.09
CA VAL A 117 2.06 -7.32 -4.76
C VAL A 117 1.69 -7.51 -6.22
N SER A 118 2.64 -7.91 -7.05
CA SER A 118 2.40 -8.23 -8.45
C SER A 118 3.26 -9.37 -8.98
N THR A 119 2.86 -9.92 -10.11
CA THR A 119 3.75 -10.70 -10.97
C THR A 119 4.75 -9.77 -11.67
N ALA A 120 5.69 -10.35 -12.43
CA ALA A 120 6.61 -9.60 -13.28
C ALA A 120 5.91 -8.95 -14.50
N GLU A 121 4.74 -9.47 -14.89
CA GLU A 121 3.99 -9.03 -16.07
C GLU A 121 3.11 -7.79 -15.81
N ALA A 122 2.95 -7.40 -14.53
CA ALA A 122 2.17 -6.21 -14.21
C ALA A 122 2.83 -4.95 -14.80
N PRO A 123 2.07 -4.07 -15.47
CA PRO A 123 2.60 -2.83 -16.03
C PRO A 123 3.03 -1.89 -14.91
N LEU A 124 4.13 -1.17 -15.13
CA LEU A 124 4.69 -0.25 -14.15
C LEU A 124 4.38 1.23 -14.42
N HIS A 125 3.62 1.52 -15.47
CA HIS A 125 3.24 2.87 -15.83
C HIS A 125 1.86 2.90 -16.48
N SER A 126 1.12 3.99 -16.27
CA SER A 126 -0.12 4.28 -16.96
C SER A 126 -0.30 5.79 -17.13
N VAL A 127 -0.92 6.18 -18.24
CA VAL A 127 -1.35 7.56 -18.48
C VAL A 127 -2.59 7.87 -17.64
N GLY A 128 -2.62 9.06 -17.06
CA GLY A 128 -3.65 9.50 -16.13
C GLY A 128 -3.35 9.12 -14.68
N TYR A 129 -4.22 9.55 -13.77
CA TYR A 129 -4.15 9.20 -12.35
C TYR A 129 -5.10 8.04 -12.05
N THR A 130 -4.56 6.87 -11.72
CA THR A 130 -5.32 5.63 -11.56
C THR A 130 -4.80 4.78 -10.40
N SER A 131 -5.64 3.88 -9.87
CA SER A 131 -5.19 2.77 -9.02
C SER A 131 -4.58 1.67 -9.90
N LEU A 132 -3.33 1.86 -10.36
CA LEU A 132 -2.70 0.98 -11.35
C LEU A 132 -2.42 -0.42 -10.80
N VAL A 133 -1.88 -0.53 -9.58
CA VAL A 133 -1.76 -1.82 -8.88
C VAL A 133 -3.18 -2.31 -8.55
N GLY A 134 -3.50 -3.54 -8.97
CA GLY A 134 -4.84 -4.13 -8.86
C GLY A 134 -5.75 -3.91 -10.08
N SER A 135 -5.29 -3.15 -11.08
CA SER A 135 -6.11 -2.85 -12.28
C SER A 135 -6.34 -4.02 -13.23
N ASN A 136 -5.49 -5.06 -13.14
CA ASN A 136 -5.53 -6.26 -13.97
C ASN A 136 -5.30 -7.54 -13.13
N SER A 137 -5.20 -8.69 -13.79
CA SER A 137 -4.96 -9.99 -13.15
C SER A 137 -3.56 -10.17 -12.57
N GLU A 138 -2.63 -9.29 -12.90
CA GLU A 138 -1.21 -9.43 -12.59
C GLU A 138 -0.81 -8.76 -11.27
N SER A 139 -1.75 -8.09 -10.59
CA SER A 139 -1.47 -7.36 -9.35
C SER A 139 -2.65 -7.35 -8.39
N TRP A 140 -2.34 -7.18 -7.10
CA TRP A 140 -3.27 -7.11 -5.97
C TRP A 140 -2.86 -5.92 -5.11
N GLY A 141 -3.74 -4.94 -4.93
CA GLY A 141 -3.39 -3.67 -4.29
C GLY A 141 -4.46 -3.14 -3.34
N TRP A 142 -4.01 -2.52 -2.25
CA TRP A 142 -4.84 -1.73 -1.36
C TRP A 142 -4.64 -0.24 -1.63
N ASP A 143 -5.69 0.42 -2.10
CA ASP A 143 -5.74 1.88 -2.24
C ASP A 143 -5.96 2.51 -0.86
N LEU A 144 -4.90 3.16 -0.37
CA LEU A 144 -4.82 3.70 0.98
C LEU A 144 -5.78 4.87 1.21
N GLY A 145 -6.07 5.64 0.16
CA GLY A 145 -6.95 6.81 0.25
C GLY A 145 -8.42 6.43 0.19
N ARG A 146 -8.75 5.38 -0.56
CA ARG A 146 -10.14 4.90 -0.73
C ARG A 146 -10.54 3.81 0.25
N ASN A 147 -9.58 3.22 0.97
CA ASN A 147 -9.80 2.01 1.76
C ASN A 147 -10.43 0.89 0.90
N LYS A 148 -9.90 0.69 -0.31
CA LYS A 148 -10.42 -0.29 -1.28
C LYS A 148 -9.32 -1.24 -1.74
N LEU A 149 -9.64 -2.53 -1.76
CA LEU A 149 -8.84 -3.57 -2.39
C LEU A 149 -9.20 -3.70 -3.86
N TYR A 150 -8.18 -3.75 -4.70
CA TYR A 150 -8.29 -3.91 -6.14
C TYR A 150 -7.49 -5.13 -6.60
N HIS A 151 -8.15 -5.96 -7.39
CA HIS A 151 -7.56 -7.01 -8.20
C HIS A 151 -8.46 -7.21 -9.42
N ASN A 152 -7.89 -7.21 -10.62
CA ASN A 152 -8.64 -7.28 -11.88
C ASN A 152 -9.79 -6.25 -11.95
N CYS A 153 -9.58 -5.03 -11.45
CA CYS A 153 -10.69 -4.11 -11.20
C CYS A 153 -11.39 -3.56 -12.46
N LYS A 154 -10.79 -3.72 -13.64
CA LYS A 154 -11.49 -3.51 -14.92
C LYS A 154 -12.72 -4.42 -15.07
N ASN A 155 -12.74 -5.55 -14.36
CA ASN A 155 -13.80 -6.55 -14.40
C ASN A 155 -14.52 -6.73 -13.05
N GLN A 156 -13.98 -6.17 -11.95
CA GLN A 156 -14.49 -6.36 -10.59
C GLN A 156 -14.48 -5.05 -9.80
N PRO A 157 -15.55 -4.73 -9.05
CA PRO A 157 -15.55 -3.55 -8.19
C PRO A 157 -14.56 -3.71 -7.03
N GLY A 158 -14.05 -2.59 -6.53
CA GLY A 158 -13.17 -2.60 -5.35
C GLY A 158 -13.91 -3.00 -4.07
N VAL A 159 -13.25 -3.79 -3.22
CA VAL A 159 -13.81 -4.28 -1.95
C VAL A 159 -13.35 -3.37 -0.80
N THR A 160 -14.25 -2.97 0.10
CA THR A 160 -13.86 -2.16 1.28
C THR A 160 -12.88 -2.92 2.16
N TYR A 161 -11.80 -2.27 2.56
CA TYR A 161 -10.83 -2.81 3.51
C TYR A 161 -10.23 -1.70 4.39
N PRO A 162 -10.21 -1.90 5.72
CA PRO A 162 -10.57 -3.15 6.41
C PRO A 162 -12.07 -3.49 6.40
N VAL A 163 -12.40 -4.78 6.54
CA VAL A 163 -13.79 -5.27 6.38
C VAL A 163 -14.76 -4.82 7.47
N PHE A 164 -14.25 -4.26 8.58
CA PHE A 164 -15.07 -3.72 9.66
C PHE A 164 -15.54 -2.29 9.41
N LEU A 165 -15.07 -1.64 8.33
CA LEU A 165 -15.49 -0.28 8.01
C LEU A 165 -16.93 -0.28 7.50
N GLU A 166 -17.74 0.58 8.09
CA GLU A 166 -19.06 0.87 7.57
C GLU A 166 -18.97 1.67 6.24
N PRO A 167 -20.01 1.66 5.38
CA PRO A 167 -19.97 2.26 4.04
C PRO A 167 -19.52 3.74 3.96
N ASP A 168 -19.70 4.51 5.03
CA ASP A 168 -19.34 5.93 5.12
C ASP A 168 -18.19 6.21 6.10
N GLU A 169 -17.54 5.17 6.62
CA GLU A 169 -16.40 5.28 7.53
C GLU A 169 -15.08 5.31 6.74
N SER A 170 -14.20 6.26 7.07
CA SER A 170 -12.86 6.32 6.50
C SER A 170 -11.82 5.88 7.52
N PHE A 171 -10.93 4.97 7.11
CA PHE A 171 -9.81 4.52 7.93
C PHE A 171 -8.57 5.33 7.56
N VAL A 172 -8.24 6.30 8.40
CA VAL A 172 -7.07 7.17 8.18
C VAL A 172 -5.80 6.39 8.51
N LEU A 173 -5.09 5.97 7.46
CA LEU A 173 -3.81 5.28 7.62
C LEU A 173 -2.69 6.24 8.05
N PRO A 174 -1.87 5.87 9.05
CA PRO A 174 -0.63 6.57 9.39
C PRO A 174 0.40 6.42 8.27
N ASP A 175 1.55 7.10 8.38
CA ASP A 175 2.59 7.08 7.35
C ASP A 175 3.16 5.68 7.08
N SER A 176 3.18 4.80 8.10
CA SER A 176 3.76 3.46 7.99
C SER A 176 2.72 2.35 8.14
N LEU A 177 2.85 1.29 7.33
CA LEU A 177 2.10 0.05 7.46
C LEU A 177 3.00 -1.16 7.22
N LEU A 178 2.60 -2.32 7.74
CA LEU A 178 3.22 -3.60 7.36
C LEU A 178 2.39 -4.29 6.29
N VAL A 179 3.08 -4.87 5.33
CA VAL A 179 2.53 -5.76 4.32
C VAL A 179 2.98 -7.17 4.68
N VAL A 180 2.02 -8.10 4.70
CA VAL A 180 2.23 -9.49 5.10
C VAL A 180 1.82 -10.39 3.94
N LEU A 181 2.80 -11.04 3.32
CA LEU A 181 2.59 -11.99 2.23
C LEU A 181 2.91 -13.40 2.72
N ASP A 182 1.88 -14.24 2.82
CA ASP A 182 2.06 -15.66 3.08
C ASP A 182 1.91 -16.42 1.75
N MET A 183 3.01 -16.87 1.17
CA MET A 183 3.00 -17.64 -0.07
C MET A 183 2.64 -19.12 0.17
N ASP A 184 2.80 -19.62 1.39
CA ASP A 184 2.39 -20.98 1.76
C ASP A 184 0.86 -21.07 1.85
N GLU A 185 0.22 -20.06 2.45
CA GLU A 185 -1.25 -19.92 2.51
C GLU A 185 -1.83 -19.19 1.29
N GLY A 186 -0.99 -18.55 0.50
CA GLY A 186 -1.40 -17.79 -0.69
C GLY A 186 -2.30 -16.62 -0.33
N THR A 187 -1.91 -15.84 0.68
CA THR A 187 -2.66 -14.70 1.18
C THR A 187 -1.81 -13.43 1.25
N LEU A 188 -2.47 -12.28 1.06
CA LEU A 188 -1.91 -10.96 1.34
C LEU A 188 -2.76 -10.31 2.43
N SER A 189 -2.10 -9.73 3.44
CA SER A 189 -2.74 -9.03 4.55
C SER A 189 -1.94 -7.77 4.90
N PHE A 190 -2.51 -6.91 5.74
CA PHE A 190 -1.85 -5.69 6.22
C PHE A 190 -1.94 -5.55 7.74
N MET A 191 -0.96 -4.86 8.32
CA MET A 191 -1.03 -4.39 9.69
C MET A 191 -0.79 -2.89 9.76
N VAL A 192 -1.54 -2.22 10.64
CA VAL A 192 -1.45 -0.77 10.87
C VAL A 192 -1.49 -0.54 12.38
N ASP A 193 -0.58 0.29 12.92
CA ASP A 193 -0.46 0.57 14.36
C ASP A 193 -0.45 -0.71 15.24
N GLY A 194 0.22 -1.76 14.76
CA GLY A 194 0.31 -3.06 15.45
C GLY A 194 -0.94 -3.95 15.34
N GLN A 195 -2.01 -3.47 14.73
CA GLN A 195 -3.25 -4.23 14.54
C GLN A 195 -3.22 -5.00 13.22
N TYR A 196 -3.60 -6.29 13.28
CA TYR A 196 -3.81 -7.11 12.09
C TYR A 196 -5.20 -6.86 11.51
N LEU A 197 -5.26 -6.48 10.24
CA LEU A 197 -6.49 -6.00 9.59
C LEU A 197 -7.26 -7.13 8.86
N GLY A 198 -6.82 -8.38 9.01
CA GLY A 198 -7.38 -9.53 8.32
C GLY A 198 -6.83 -9.73 6.91
N VAL A 199 -7.19 -10.86 6.31
CA VAL A 199 -6.77 -11.23 4.95
C VAL A 199 -7.42 -10.31 3.92
N ALA A 200 -6.60 -9.62 3.12
CA ALA A 200 -7.05 -8.78 2.03
C ALA A 200 -7.26 -9.59 0.73
N PHE A 201 -6.34 -10.48 0.39
CA PHE A 201 -6.42 -11.30 -0.81
C PHE A 201 -6.08 -12.76 -0.53
N ARG A 202 -6.67 -13.66 -1.31
CA ARG A 202 -6.42 -15.11 -1.31
C ARG A 202 -6.10 -15.58 -2.74
N GLY A 203 -5.67 -16.84 -2.88
CA GLY A 203 -5.42 -17.46 -4.19
C GLY A 203 -4.05 -17.10 -4.79
N LEU A 204 -3.08 -16.77 -3.94
CA LEU A 204 -1.74 -16.35 -4.36
C LEU A 204 -0.73 -17.52 -4.45
N LYS A 205 -1.09 -18.74 -3.99
CA LYS A 205 -0.21 -19.92 -4.04
C LYS A 205 0.22 -20.22 -5.48
N GLY A 206 1.46 -20.70 -5.63
CA GLY A 206 2.01 -21.11 -6.93
C GLY A 206 2.43 -19.95 -7.84
N LYS A 207 2.34 -18.70 -7.37
CA LYS A 207 2.81 -17.51 -8.10
C LYS A 207 4.22 -17.11 -7.66
N LYS A 208 4.87 -16.25 -8.43
CA LYS A 208 6.03 -15.47 -8.00
C LYS A 208 5.62 -14.02 -7.86
N LEU A 209 5.63 -13.51 -6.62
CA LEU A 209 5.06 -12.20 -6.30
C LEU A 209 6.10 -11.24 -5.74
N TYR A 210 6.11 -10.04 -6.27
CA TYR A 210 7.02 -8.96 -5.92
C TYR A 210 6.27 -7.88 -5.15
N PRO A 211 6.86 -7.26 -4.11
CA PRO A 211 6.34 -6.03 -3.55
C PRO A 211 6.21 -4.97 -4.63
N ILE A 212 5.11 -4.20 -4.63
CA ILE A 212 4.87 -3.13 -5.59
C ILE A 212 4.05 -2.01 -4.95
N VAL A 213 4.24 -0.78 -5.43
CA VAL A 213 3.33 0.34 -5.20
C VAL A 213 3.02 1.04 -6.51
N SER A 214 1.88 1.73 -6.60
CA SER A 214 1.61 2.74 -7.64
C SER A 214 1.35 4.11 -7.02
N ALA A 215 2.06 5.13 -7.51
CA ALA A 215 2.01 6.49 -7.00
C ALA A 215 1.70 7.52 -8.11
N VAL A 216 1.01 8.60 -7.73
CA VAL A 216 0.65 9.72 -8.62
C VAL A 216 1.19 11.07 -8.14
N TRP A 217 1.67 11.15 -6.91
CA TRP A 217 2.09 12.41 -6.30
C TRP A 217 3.50 12.81 -6.78
N GLY A 218 3.66 14.08 -7.17
CA GLY A 218 4.97 14.60 -7.55
C GLY A 218 5.88 14.72 -6.33
N HIS A 219 7.14 14.31 -6.45
CA HIS A 219 8.12 14.32 -5.37
C HIS A 219 7.79 13.43 -4.17
N CYS A 220 6.89 12.45 -4.33
CA CYS A 220 6.69 11.49 -3.26
C CYS A 220 7.93 10.60 -3.09
N GLU A 221 8.27 10.35 -1.83
CA GLU A 221 9.32 9.41 -1.45
C GLU A 221 8.70 8.26 -0.63
N ILE A 222 8.96 7.02 -1.06
CA ILE A 222 8.39 5.84 -0.44
C ILE A 222 9.51 4.86 -0.09
N THR A 223 9.63 4.57 1.20
CA THR A 223 10.60 3.62 1.73
C THR A 223 9.98 2.25 1.89
N MET A 224 10.71 1.21 1.49
CA MET A 224 10.39 -0.19 1.82
C MET A 224 11.50 -0.81 2.67
N ARG A 225 11.14 -1.32 3.84
CA ARG A 225 12.07 -2.03 4.75
C ARG A 225 11.60 -3.46 4.93
N TYR A 226 12.37 -4.42 4.43
CA TYR A 226 12.09 -5.82 4.70
C TYR A 226 12.28 -6.11 6.20
N ILE A 227 11.28 -6.73 6.82
CA ILE A 227 11.29 -7.02 8.25
C ILE A 227 11.92 -8.38 8.50
N ASN A 228 11.31 -9.44 7.98
CA ASN A 228 11.80 -10.82 8.09
C ASN A 228 11.01 -11.75 7.16
N GLY A 229 11.47 -12.99 7.06
CA GLY A 229 10.74 -14.08 6.45
C GLY A 229 10.85 -15.38 7.24
N LEU A 230 9.84 -16.24 7.11
CA LEU A 230 9.83 -17.60 7.64
C LEU A 230 9.60 -18.58 6.50
N ASP A 231 10.51 -19.54 6.36
CA ASP A 231 10.33 -20.65 5.44
C ASP A 231 9.23 -21.62 5.89
N HIS A 232 8.73 -22.43 4.95
CA HIS A 232 7.87 -23.56 5.24
C HIS A 232 8.67 -24.63 6.00
N GLY A 233 8.33 -24.91 7.27
CA GLY A 233 8.89 -26.04 8.03
C GLY A 233 9.82 -25.70 9.21
N ASN A 234 10.01 -24.43 9.58
CA ASN A 234 10.59 -24.10 10.88
C ASN A 234 9.49 -24.04 11.95
N LEU A 235 9.04 -25.22 12.39
CA LEU A 235 8.40 -25.46 13.68
C LEU A 235 9.34 -26.33 14.52
#